data_AF-A0AAW1TID3-F1
#
_entry.id   AF-A0AAW1TID3-F1
#
_cell.length_a   1.000
_cell.length_b   1.000
_cell.length_c   1.000
_cell.angle_alpha   90.00
_cell.angle_beta   90.00
_cell.angle_gamma   90.00
#
_symmetry.space_group_name_H-M   'P 1'
#
loop_
_entity.id
_entity.type
_entity.pdbx_description
1 polymer ?
#
loop_
_entity_poly.entity_id
_entity_poly.type
_entity_poly.pdbx_seq_one_letter_code
_entity_poly.pdbx_strand_id
1 'polypeptide(L)'
;MHQSHEHSSEIKKEKDDNKIFPHPEIFRIKHQKEVKMASCSSQAVSKKPLKCPHLKCGKFVSVFDIAAHFKYEHREVPHILTHFDARNALEFAPKSIKNGMAHAMILLHISVGANMISSPSKSTSISEKDKPQDLHASLIVLGTKLAENELYDKTQAIKATHQKRTKFSELKDTDKWIFWMGSNVLTNFSYTIAISSLNNEFRLKYFGPVMHIEETPVKICQIGRCLTLNRYQLEGLSDNFKNNVNLDVVVYSED
;
A
#
# COMPACT_ATOMS: atom_id res chain seq x y z
N MET A 1 32.05 38.82 76.66
CA MET A 1 31.08 37.75 76.97
C MET A 1 29.87 37.92 76.05
N HIS A 2 29.53 36.84 75.35
CA HIS A 2 28.38 36.57 74.47
C HIS A 2 28.05 37.54 73.31
N GLN A 3 28.57 37.18 72.13
CA GLN A 3 27.99 37.48 70.81
C GLN A 3 26.95 36.41 70.47
N SER A 4 25.82 36.84 69.89
CA SER A 4 24.75 35.98 69.38
C SER A 4 24.74 36.02 67.85
N HIS A 5 25.13 34.89 67.24
CA HIS A 5 24.71 34.38 65.93
C HIS A 5 23.17 34.23 65.89
N GLU A 6 22.39 34.10 64.81
CA GLU A 6 22.52 33.94 63.37
C GLU A 6 21.07 33.90 62.82
N HIS A 7 20.81 34.39 61.60
CA HIS A 7 19.81 33.73 60.74
C HIS A 7 20.11 34.01 59.27
N SER A 8 20.67 33.00 58.60
CA SER A 8 20.86 32.93 57.15
C SER A 8 19.96 31.83 56.61
N SER A 9 19.02 32.18 55.75
CA SER A 9 18.05 31.27 55.14
C SER A 9 18.54 30.78 53.78
N GLU A 10 18.86 29.48 53.70
CA GLU A 10 19.19 28.77 52.46
C GLU A 10 17.94 28.45 51.63
N ILE A 11 17.97 28.81 50.35
CA ILE A 11 16.95 28.47 49.35
C ILE A 11 17.35 27.14 48.70
N LYS A 12 16.54 26.09 48.91
CA LYS A 12 16.65 24.80 48.22
C LYS A 12 16.15 24.91 46.78
N LYS A 13 16.97 24.49 45.81
CA LYS A 13 16.56 24.25 44.41
C LYS A 13 16.22 22.77 44.23
N GLU A 14 14.95 22.47 43.94
CA GLU A 14 14.51 21.19 43.42
C GLU A 14 15.01 21.01 41.97
N LYS A 15 15.67 19.88 41.71
CA LYS A 15 16.01 19.39 40.36
C LYS A 15 14.95 18.37 39.96
N ASP A 16 14.25 18.67 38.87
CA ASP A 16 13.25 17.83 38.24
C ASP A 16 13.94 16.87 37.25
N ASP A 17 14.31 15.68 37.74
CA ASP A 17 14.84 14.56 36.96
C ASP A 17 13.69 13.58 36.67
N ASN A 18 12.93 13.75 35.59
CA ASN A 18 12.06 12.68 35.08
C ASN A 18 11.48 12.93 33.67
N LYS A 19 12.30 12.87 32.62
CA LYS A 19 11.83 12.56 31.24
C LYS A 19 12.86 11.72 30.46
N ILE A 20 13.08 10.48 30.90
CA ILE A 20 13.81 9.45 30.13
C ILE A 20 12.80 8.66 29.28
N PHE A 21 12.15 9.34 28.34
CA PHE A 21 11.50 8.64 27.24
C PHE A 21 12.01 9.28 25.95
N PRO A 22 12.79 8.54 25.13
CA PRO A 22 13.14 9.05 23.81
C PRO A 22 11.83 9.23 23.04
N HIS A 23 11.52 10.47 22.68
CA HIS A 23 10.45 10.74 21.74
C HIS A 23 10.70 9.93 20.47
N PRO A 24 9.71 9.22 19.92
CA PRO A 24 9.88 8.54 18.65
C PRO A 24 10.32 9.59 17.64
N GLU A 25 11.54 9.44 17.11
CA GLU A 25 12.02 10.27 16.01
C GLU A 25 10.99 10.13 14.89
N ILE A 26 10.18 11.17 14.72
CA ILE A 26 9.29 11.30 13.57
C ILE A 26 10.25 11.48 12.40
N PHE A 27 10.61 10.36 11.75
CA PHE A 27 11.31 10.34 10.50
C PHE A 27 10.42 11.08 9.49
N ARG A 28 10.57 12.41 9.42
CA ARG A 28 10.13 13.21 8.29
C ARG A 28 10.97 12.74 7.11
N ILE A 29 10.46 11.76 6.38
CA ILE A 29 10.93 11.43 5.05
C ILE A 29 10.83 12.74 4.27
N LYS A 30 11.98 13.39 4.06
CA LYS A 30 12.07 14.54 3.17
C LYS A 30 11.63 14.02 1.81
N HIS A 31 10.42 14.36 1.39
CA HIS A 31 9.95 14.16 0.04
C HIS A 31 11.01 14.74 -0.89
N GLN A 32 11.79 13.87 -1.53
CA GLN A 32 12.73 14.31 -2.55
C GLN A 32 11.92 15.02 -3.62
N LYS A 33 12.33 16.26 -3.89
CA LYS A 33 11.77 17.17 -4.87
C LYS A 33 11.46 16.44 -6.18
N GLU A 34 10.20 16.55 -6.58
CA GLU A 34 9.69 16.63 -7.95
C GLU A 34 10.61 16.02 -9.01
N VAL A 35 10.43 14.72 -9.24
CA VAL A 35 10.68 14.18 -10.58
C VAL A 35 9.71 14.93 -11.49
N LYS A 36 10.23 15.86 -12.30
CA LYS A 36 9.51 16.52 -13.39
C LYS A 36 8.72 15.45 -14.13
N MET A 37 7.41 15.40 -13.91
CA MET A 37 6.50 14.58 -14.69
C MET A 37 6.58 15.14 -16.10
N ALA A 38 7.26 14.40 -16.98
CA ALA A 38 7.24 14.66 -18.39
C ALA A 38 5.76 14.75 -18.81
N SER A 39 5.42 15.83 -19.52
CA SER A 39 4.10 16.08 -20.08
C SER A 39 3.56 14.79 -20.67
N CYS A 40 2.55 14.22 -20.01
CA CYS A 40 1.94 12.96 -20.37
C CYS A 40 1.22 13.17 -21.70
N SER A 41 1.90 12.88 -22.81
CA SER A 41 1.25 12.77 -24.11
C SER A 41 0.17 11.70 -23.98
N SER A 42 -1.07 12.09 -24.20
CA SER A 42 -2.25 11.25 -24.08
C SER A 42 -2.02 9.88 -24.74
N GLN A 43 -2.06 8.84 -23.90
CA GLN A 43 -2.55 7.50 -24.22
C GLN A 43 -1.78 6.68 -25.27
N ALA A 44 -0.53 6.31 -24.96
CA ALA A 44 0.00 5.02 -25.41
C ALA A 44 -0.07 4.02 -24.25
N VAL A 45 -1.28 3.60 -23.85
CA VAL A 45 -1.43 2.46 -22.94
C VAL A 45 -0.78 1.27 -23.63
N SER A 46 0.26 0.72 -23.01
CA SER A 46 0.93 -0.47 -23.53
C SER A 46 -0.14 -1.56 -23.73
N LYS A 47 -0.35 -1.99 -24.97
CA LYS A 47 -1.23 -3.13 -25.29
C LYS A 47 -0.65 -4.46 -24.81
N LYS A 48 0.51 -4.45 -24.16
CA LYS A 48 1.16 -5.64 -23.63
C LYS A 48 0.26 -6.24 -22.55
N PRO A 49 -0.03 -7.55 -22.61
CA PRO A 49 -0.82 -8.20 -21.58
C PRO A 49 -0.06 -8.20 -20.24
N LEU A 50 -0.80 -7.98 -19.16
CA LEU A 50 -0.32 -7.98 -17.79
C LEU A 50 -0.28 -9.40 -17.26
N LYS A 51 0.75 -9.75 -16.51
CA LYS A 51 0.73 -11.00 -15.74
C LYS A 51 -0.21 -10.85 -14.55
N CYS A 52 -1.17 -11.76 -14.41
CA CYS A 52 -2.11 -11.73 -13.28
C CYS A 52 -1.35 -11.78 -11.94
N PRO A 53 -1.58 -10.82 -11.02
CA PRO A 53 -0.92 -10.80 -9.71
C PRO A 53 -1.57 -11.77 -8.71
N HIS A 54 -2.60 -12.52 -9.11
CA HIS A 54 -3.17 -13.53 -8.24
C HIS A 54 -2.20 -14.71 -8.04
N LEU A 55 -2.14 -15.19 -6.81
CA LEU A 55 -1.23 -16.24 -6.40
C LEU A 55 -1.53 -17.53 -7.20
N LYS A 56 -0.49 -18.11 -7.83
CA LYS A 56 -0.55 -19.31 -8.70
C LYS A 56 -1.22 -19.14 -10.08
N CYS A 57 -1.84 -18.00 -10.39
CA CYS A 57 -2.49 -17.84 -11.70
C CYS A 57 -1.47 -17.82 -12.84
N GLY A 58 -0.57 -16.83 -12.82
CA GLY A 58 0.52 -16.72 -13.79
C GLY A 58 0.10 -16.46 -15.24
N LYS A 59 -1.21 -16.40 -15.53
CA LYS A 59 -1.75 -16.08 -16.86
C LYS A 59 -1.42 -14.64 -17.26
N PHE A 60 -1.22 -14.43 -18.55
CA PHE A 60 -1.15 -13.10 -19.13
C PHE A 60 -2.55 -12.69 -19.59
N VAL A 61 -3.00 -11.52 -19.13
CA VAL A 61 -4.35 -11.00 -19.31
C VAL A 61 -4.25 -9.65 -20.00
N SER A 62 -5.16 -9.36 -20.91
CA SER A 62 -5.29 -8.02 -21.48
C SER A 62 -5.45 -6.98 -20.37
N VAL A 63 -4.83 -5.80 -20.53
CA VAL A 63 -4.96 -4.67 -19.59
C VAL A 63 -6.43 -4.33 -19.34
N PHE A 64 -7.28 -4.47 -20.35
CA PHE A 64 -8.70 -4.17 -20.33
C PHE A 64 -9.54 -5.26 -19.64
N ASP A 65 -9.06 -6.51 -19.66
CA ASP A 65 -9.82 -7.66 -19.17
C ASP A 65 -9.42 -8.09 -17.76
N ILE A 66 -8.52 -7.35 -17.09
CA ILE A 66 -8.04 -7.72 -15.76
C ILE A 66 -9.20 -7.85 -14.76
N ALA A 67 -10.16 -6.94 -14.81
CA ALA A 67 -11.34 -6.98 -13.95
C ALA A 67 -12.23 -8.19 -14.22
N ALA A 68 -12.48 -8.48 -15.50
CA ALA A 68 -13.25 -9.65 -15.91
C ALA A 68 -12.54 -10.94 -15.50
N HIS A 69 -11.22 -11.01 -15.69
CA HIS A 69 -10.39 -12.14 -15.29
C HIS A 69 -10.52 -12.42 -13.79
N PHE A 70 -10.36 -11.41 -12.92
CA PHE A 70 -10.57 -11.59 -11.48
C PHE A 70 -12.00 -12.05 -11.16
N LYS A 71 -13.00 -11.45 -11.80
CA LYS A 71 -14.42 -11.76 -11.56
C LYS A 71 -14.75 -13.23 -11.85
N TYR A 72 -14.19 -13.79 -12.91
CA TYR A 72 -14.53 -15.15 -13.35
C TYR A 72 -13.57 -16.22 -12.84
N GLU A 73 -12.28 -15.91 -12.66
CA GLU A 73 -11.24 -16.87 -12.31
C GLU A 73 -10.72 -16.78 -10.87
N HIS A 74 -10.92 -15.65 -10.18
CA HIS A 74 -10.41 -15.38 -8.82
C HIS A 74 -11.52 -14.87 -7.89
N ARG A 75 -12.59 -15.67 -7.76
CA ARG A 75 -13.79 -15.33 -6.99
C ARG A 75 -13.52 -15.12 -5.49
N GLU A 76 -12.39 -15.62 -4.99
CA GLU A 76 -11.92 -15.43 -3.62
C GLU A 76 -11.43 -14.00 -3.34
N VAL A 77 -11.07 -13.24 -4.38
CA VAL A 77 -10.62 -11.85 -4.23
C VAL A 77 -11.86 -10.95 -4.23
N PRO A 78 -12.11 -10.16 -3.17
CA PRO A 78 -13.26 -9.26 -3.12
C PRO A 78 -13.21 -8.20 -4.25
N HIS A 79 -14.35 -8.00 -4.90
CA HIS A 79 -14.58 -6.93 -5.88
C HIS A 79 -15.43 -5.84 -5.23
N ILE A 80 -14.88 -4.64 -5.06
CA ILE A 80 -15.59 -3.52 -4.43
C ILE A 80 -15.78 -2.40 -5.45
N LEU A 81 -17.03 -2.04 -5.71
CA LEU A 81 -17.38 -0.81 -6.41
C LEU A 81 -17.32 0.34 -5.39
N THR A 82 -16.53 1.36 -5.67
CA THR A 82 -16.21 2.44 -4.73
C THR A 82 -16.14 3.78 -5.45
N HIS A 83 -16.07 4.88 -4.70
CA HIS A 83 -15.81 6.22 -5.24
C HIS A 83 -14.54 6.80 -4.60
N PHE A 84 -14.01 7.88 -5.15
CA PHE A 84 -12.93 8.61 -4.50
C PHE A 84 -13.36 9.04 -3.09
N ASP A 85 -12.41 9.07 -2.16
CA ASP A 85 -12.57 9.36 -0.73
C ASP A 85 -13.40 8.35 0.07
N ALA A 86 -14.01 7.35 -0.58
CA ALA A 86 -14.72 6.29 0.12
C ALA A 86 -13.75 5.37 0.85
N ARG A 87 -14.10 5.01 2.09
CA ARG A 87 -13.35 4.04 2.90
C ARG A 87 -13.79 2.62 2.56
N ASN A 88 -12.83 1.80 2.13
CA ASN A 88 -13.02 0.39 1.82
C ASN A 88 -12.28 -0.44 2.88
N ALA A 89 -13.02 -1.20 3.68
CA ALA A 89 -12.47 -2.03 4.76
C ALA A 89 -12.54 -3.52 4.41
N LEU A 90 -11.51 -4.27 4.79
CA LEU A 90 -11.44 -5.73 4.67
C LEU A 90 -10.73 -6.30 5.90
N GLU A 91 -11.13 -7.48 6.34
CA GLU A 91 -10.34 -8.29 7.27
C GLU A 91 -9.49 -9.32 6.54
N PHE A 92 -8.25 -9.51 6.97
CA PHE A 92 -7.42 -10.59 6.44
C PHE A 92 -6.58 -11.27 7.52
N ALA A 93 -6.26 -12.55 7.30
CA ALA A 93 -5.35 -13.32 8.15
C ALA A 93 -3.90 -13.09 7.68
N PRO A 94 -3.00 -12.51 8.49
CA PRO A 94 -1.65 -12.20 7.99
C PRO A 94 -0.83 -13.43 7.57
N LYS A 95 -1.15 -14.62 8.10
CA LYS A 95 -0.55 -15.90 7.71
C LYS A 95 -0.83 -16.29 6.25
N SER A 96 -1.85 -15.72 5.61
CA SER A 96 -2.18 -16.01 4.21
C SER A 96 -1.18 -15.39 3.23
N ILE A 97 -0.44 -14.36 3.66
CA ILE A 97 0.52 -13.63 2.83
C ILE A 97 1.81 -14.43 2.67
N LYS A 98 2.16 -14.72 1.40
CA LYS A 98 3.32 -15.56 1.06
C LYS A 98 4.56 -14.73 0.75
N ASN A 99 5.72 -15.38 0.84
CA ASN A 99 7.00 -14.75 0.54
C ASN A 99 7.19 -14.52 -0.97
N GLY A 100 7.80 -13.41 -1.35
CA GLY A 100 8.27 -13.06 -2.71
C GLY A 100 7.24 -13.10 -3.83
N MET A 101 5.94 -13.12 -3.53
CA MET A 101 4.87 -13.15 -4.53
C MET A 101 3.78 -12.18 -4.11
N ALA A 102 3.51 -11.19 -4.97
CA ALA A 102 2.38 -10.30 -4.78
C ALA A 102 1.09 -11.12 -4.68
N HIS A 103 0.28 -10.82 -3.67
CA HIS A 103 -1.01 -11.42 -3.42
C HIS A 103 -2.06 -10.33 -3.58
N ALA A 104 -2.94 -10.49 -4.56
CA ALA A 104 -4.11 -9.62 -4.73
C ALA A 104 -5.08 -9.84 -3.56
N MET A 105 -5.30 -8.78 -2.79
CA MET A 105 -6.15 -8.79 -1.60
C MET A 105 -7.54 -8.25 -1.90
N ILE A 106 -7.65 -7.20 -2.73
CA ILE A 106 -8.90 -6.54 -3.10
C ILE A 106 -8.77 -5.99 -4.51
N LEU A 107 -9.83 -6.12 -5.32
CA LEU A 107 -10.00 -5.35 -6.55
C LEU A 107 -11.01 -4.21 -6.32
N LEU A 108 -10.57 -2.97 -6.53
CA LEU A 108 -11.39 -1.76 -6.43
C LEU A 108 -11.74 -1.25 -7.84
N HIS A 109 -13.03 -0.97 -8.03
CA HIS A 109 -13.59 -0.32 -9.19
C HIS A 109 -14.07 1.07 -8.80
N ILE A 110 -13.45 2.12 -9.33
CA ILE A 110 -13.89 3.48 -9.05
C ILE A 110 -15.03 3.86 -9.99
N SER A 111 -16.22 4.06 -9.43
CA SER A 111 -17.32 4.69 -10.14
C SER A 111 -17.06 6.19 -10.24
N VAL A 112 -16.72 6.67 -11.44
CA VAL A 112 -16.74 8.10 -11.74
C VAL A 112 -18.22 8.48 -11.85
N GLY A 113 -18.76 9.16 -10.83
CA GLY A 113 -20.16 9.57 -10.85
C GLY A 113 -20.45 10.38 -12.11
N ALA A 114 -21.56 10.05 -12.79
CA ALA A 114 -22.03 10.75 -14.00
C ALA A 114 -22.20 12.27 -13.81
N ASN A 115 -22.22 12.75 -12.56
CA ASN A 115 -22.41 14.14 -12.19
C ASN A 115 -21.22 15.06 -12.49
N MET A 116 -20.05 14.54 -12.91
CA MET A 116 -18.91 15.38 -13.33
C MET A 116 -18.80 15.61 -14.84
N ILE A 117 -19.64 14.96 -15.67
CA ILE A 117 -19.56 15.09 -17.14
C ILE A 117 -20.69 15.97 -17.71
N SER A 118 -21.55 16.57 -16.89
CA SER A 118 -22.57 17.49 -17.39
C SER A 118 -22.01 18.88 -17.68
N SER A 119 -21.10 18.97 -18.66
CA SER A 119 -20.98 20.19 -19.47
C SER A 119 -21.94 20.04 -20.66
N PRO A 120 -22.91 20.94 -20.85
CA PRO A 120 -23.88 20.85 -21.94
C PRO A 120 -23.20 21.24 -23.25
N SER A 121 -22.41 20.34 -23.82
CA SER A 121 -21.94 20.47 -25.19
C SER A 121 -23.08 20.10 -26.13
N LYS A 122 -23.50 21.08 -26.95
CA LYS A 122 -24.55 20.93 -27.95
C LYS A 122 -24.20 19.77 -28.89
N SER A 123 -24.95 18.69 -28.80
CA SER A 123 -24.80 17.47 -29.57
C SER A 123 -24.97 17.72 -31.06
N THR A 124 -23.86 17.67 -31.80
CA THR A 124 -23.88 17.35 -33.23
C THR A 124 -24.01 15.83 -33.34
N SER A 125 -24.97 15.36 -34.13
CA SER A 125 -25.30 13.95 -34.34
C SER A 125 -24.16 13.22 -35.04
N ILE A 126 -23.20 12.71 -34.27
CA ILE A 126 -22.13 11.82 -34.75
C ILE A 126 -22.48 10.40 -34.30
N SER A 127 -22.48 9.49 -35.28
CA SER A 127 -22.71 8.04 -35.19
C SER A 127 -22.19 7.39 -33.89
N GLU A 128 -23.08 6.73 -33.15
CA GLU A 128 -22.81 6.04 -31.87
C GLU A 128 -21.85 4.82 -31.97
N LYS A 129 -21.29 4.51 -33.15
CA LYS A 129 -20.51 3.29 -33.36
C LYS A 129 -19.04 3.33 -32.92
N ASP A 130 -18.49 4.51 -32.61
CA ASP A 130 -17.08 4.65 -32.22
C ASP A 130 -16.93 5.47 -30.92
N LYS A 131 -17.70 5.16 -29.88
CA LYS A 131 -17.34 5.68 -28.55
C LYS A 131 -16.05 4.97 -28.11
N PRO A 132 -14.95 5.71 -27.85
CA PRO A 132 -13.76 5.10 -27.29
C PRO A 132 -14.17 4.37 -26.01
N GLN A 133 -13.83 3.09 -25.89
CA GLN A 133 -14.05 2.36 -24.66
C GLN A 133 -13.28 3.10 -23.57
N ASP A 134 -14.01 3.76 -22.67
CA ASP A 134 -13.42 4.46 -21.54
C ASP A 134 -12.57 3.45 -20.76
N LEU A 135 -11.26 3.71 -20.75
CA LEU A 135 -10.28 2.91 -20.03
C LEU A 135 -10.55 3.06 -18.53
N HIS A 136 -11.35 2.18 -17.97
CA HIS A 136 -11.59 2.14 -16.54
C HIS A 136 -10.35 1.58 -15.83
N ALA A 137 -9.72 2.43 -15.01
CA ALA A 137 -8.64 2.00 -14.13
C ALA A 137 -9.16 0.94 -13.14
N SER A 138 -8.53 -0.23 -13.17
CA SER A 138 -8.72 -1.31 -12.21
C SER A 138 -7.62 -1.22 -11.17
N LEU A 139 -7.99 -0.94 -9.93
CA LEU A 139 -7.05 -0.75 -8.83
C LEU A 139 -7.02 -2.01 -7.96
N ILE A 140 -5.84 -2.53 -7.67
CA ILE A 140 -5.66 -3.76 -6.90
C ILE A 140 -4.81 -3.46 -5.68
N VAL A 141 -5.32 -3.84 -4.51
CA VAL A 141 -4.54 -3.82 -3.26
C VAL A 141 -3.73 -5.10 -3.22
N LEU A 142 -2.42 -4.96 -3.09
CA LEU A 142 -1.45 -6.04 -3.14
C LEU A 142 -0.71 -6.13 -1.82
N GLY A 143 -0.44 -7.37 -1.38
CA GLY A 143 0.40 -7.66 -0.22
C GLY A 143 1.44 -8.74 -0.54
N THR A 144 2.64 -8.65 0.01
CA THR A 144 3.60 -9.77 0.01
C THR A 144 4.46 -9.74 1.26
N LYS A 145 5.01 -10.90 1.62
CA LYS A 145 6.16 -10.97 2.52
C LYS A 145 7.44 -10.91 1.67
N LEU A 146 8.47 -10.23 2.16
CA LEU A 146 9.80 -10.15 1.56
C LEU A 146 10.81 -10.58 2.63
N ALA A 147 11.67 -11.53 2.27
CA ALA A 147 12.82 -11.85 3.09
C ALA A 147 13.87 -10.73 2.95
N GLU A 148 14.57 -10.39 4.02
CA GLU A 148 15.59 -9.33 3.99
C GLU A 148 16.64 -9.52 2.89
N ASN A 149 17.07 -10.76 2.67
CA ASN A 149 18.04 -11.10 1.63
C ASN A 149 17.55 -10.74 0.21
N GLU A 150 16.23 -10.77 -0.03
CA GLU A 150 15.63 -10.40 -1.32
C GLU A 150 15.71 -8.87 -1.58
N LEU A 151 15.88 -8.05 -0.55
CA LEU A 151 15.97 -6.59 -0.67
C LEU A 151 17.34 -6.09 -1.10
N TYR A 152 18.41 -6.83 -0.78
CA TYR A 152 19.79 -6.40 -1.05
C TYR A 152 20.37 -7.01 -2.32
N ASP A 153 19.88 -8.16 -2.75
CA ASP A 153 20.44 -8.84 -3.92
C ASP A 153 19.75 -8.43 -5.23
N LYS A 154 20.28 -7.38 -5.87
CA LYS A 154 19.87 -6.93 -7.22
C LYS A 154 20.04 -8.03 -8.28
N THR A 155 20.87 -9.04 -8.02
CA THR A 155 21.24 -10.09 -8.99
C THR A 155 20.39 -11.36 -8.82
N GLN A 156 19.91 -11.65 -7.60
CA GLN A 156 19.10 -12.83 -7.31
C GLN A 156 17.60 -12.64 -7.54
N ALA A 157 17.07 -11.42 -7.58
CA ALA A 157 15.64 -11.19 -7.85
C ALA A 157 15.15 -11.84 -9.16
N ILE A 158 16.03 -11.98 -10.16
CA ILE A 158 15.71 -12.63 -11.43
C ILE A 158 15.79 -14.17 -11.32
N LYS A 159 16.73 -14.71 -10.55
CA LYS A 159 16.95 -16.15 -10.38
C LYS A 159 15.97 -16.81 -9.39
N ALA A 160 15.46 -16.07 -8.42
CA ALA A 160 14.51 -16.56 -7.42
C ALA A 160 13.17 -17.02 -8.01
N THR A 161 12.83 -16.60 -9.23
CA THR A 161 11.59 -17.01 -9.92
C THR A 161 11.60 -18.48 -10.37
N HIS A 162 12.78 -19.12 -10.47
CA HIS A 162 12.90 -20.50 -10.99
C HIS A 162 13.51 -21.51 -10.02
N GLN A 163 14.01 -21.09 -8.86
CA GLN A 163 14.55 -22.04 -7.88
C GLN A 163 13.41 -22.65 -7.07
N LYS A 164 13.23 -23.98 -7.19
CA LYS A 164 12.28 -24.79 -6.41
C LYS A 164 12.39 -24.44 -4.92
N ARG A 165 11.44 -23.63 -4.41
CA ARG A 165 11.27 -23.33 -2.99
C ARG A 165 10.80 -24.60 -2.27
N THR A 166 11.74 -25.48 -1.96
CA THR A 166 11.51 -26.63 -1.09
C THR A 166 11.77 -26.24 0.36
N LYS A 167 10.76 -26.51 1.19
CA LYS A 167 10.62 -26.30 2.65
C LYS A 167 10.12 -24.91 3.07
N PHE A 168 9.11 -24.94 3.93
CA PHE A 168 8.59 -23.78 4.67
C PHE A 168 9.77 -23.15 5.41
N SER A 169 10.31 -22.06 4.88
CA SER A 169 11.26 -21.24 5.63
C SER A 169 10.53 -20.73 6.86
N GLU A 170 11.08 -21.01 8.03
CA GLU A 170 10.67 -20.37 9.28
C GLU A 170 10.64 -18.84 9.11
N LEU A 171 9.70 -18.21 9.80
CA LEU A 171 9.58 -16.75 9.86
C LEU A 171 10.84 -16.19 10.51
N LYS A 172 11.58 -15.37 9.77
CA LYS A 172 12.73 -14.65 10.32
C LYS A 172 12.28 -13.30 10.83
N ASP A 173 12.93 -12.80 11.87
CA ASP A 173 12.62 -11.49 12.46
C ASP A 173 12.88 -10.33 11.50
N THR A 174 13.70 -10.58 10.47
CA THR A 174 14.03 -9.60 9.43
C THR A 174 13.11 -9.64 8.21
N ASP A 175 12.14 -10.57 8.18
CA ASP A 175 11.09 -10.58 7.17
C ASP A 175 10.23 -9.31 7.27
N LYS A 176 9.85 -8.76 6.12
CA LYS A 176 8.99 -7.57 6.01
C LYS A 176 7.71 -7.93 5.27
N TRP A 177 6.58 -7.41 5.73
CA TRP A 177 5.32 -7.45 5.00
C TRP A 177 5.11 -6.08 4.38
N ILE A 178 4.86 -6.07 3.07
CA ILE A 178 4.61 -4.84 2.34
C ILE A 178 3.22 -4.86 1.72
N PHE A 179 2.57 -3.71 1.74
CA PHE A 179 1.23 -3.51 1.18
C PHE A 179 1.21 -2.25 0.32
N TRP A 180 0.67 -2.35 -0.89
CA TRP A 180 0.60 -1.24 -1.83
C TRP A 180 -0.61 -1.34 -2.74
N MET A 181 -0.86 -0.30 -3.53
CA MET A 181 -1.89 -0.30 -4.57
C MET A 181 -1.25 -0.27 -5.96
N GLY A 182 -1.71 -1.19 -6.82
CA GLY A 182 -1.35 -1.25 -8.24
C GLY A 182 -2.54 -0.88 -9.14
N SER A 183 -2.25 -0.29 -10.30
CA SER A 183 -3.22 -0.03 -11.37
C SER A 183 -2.80 -0.72 -12.67
N ASN A 184 -3.78 -1.18 -13.44
CA ASN A 184 -3.57 -1.72 -14.79
C ASN A 184 -3.20 -0.64 -15.82
N VAL A 185 -3.51 0.63 -15.54
CA VAL A 185 -3.19 1.79 -16.37
C VAL A 185 -2.38 2.80 -15.57
N LEU A 186 -1.65 3.68 -16.25
CA LEU A 186 -0.99 4.79 -15.56
C LEU A 186 -2.06 5.75 -15.04
N THR A 187 -2.04 5.99 -13.74
CA THR A 187 -2.94 6.91 -13.04
C THR A 187 -2.12 7.90 -12.23
N ASN A 188 -2.69 9.06 -12.00
CA ASN A 188 -2.18 10.06 -11.08
C ASN A 188 -2.80 9.94 -9.67
N PHE A 189 -3.64 8.93 -9.43
CA PHE A 189 -4.30 8.72 -8.15
C PHE A 189 -3.31 8.50 -7.00
N SER A 190 -3.74 8.92 -5.82
CA SER A 190 -3.08 8.62 -4.56
C SER A 190 -3.96 7.72 -3.71
N TYR A 191 -3.40 7.06 -2.71
CA TYR A 191 -4.16 6.21 -1.79
C TYR A 191 -3.64 6.31 -0.37
N THR A 192 -4.55 6.06 0.58
CA THR A 192 -4.24 5.72 1.96
C THR A 192 -4.46 4.22 2.10
N ILE A 193 -3.49 3.51 2.67
CA ILE A 193 -3.67 2.16 3.20
C ILE A 193 -3.38 2.17 4.69
N ALA A 194 -4.21 1.52 5.49
CA ALA A 194 -3.98 1.38 6.91
C ALA A 194 -4.28 -0.03 7.38
N ILE A 195 -3.45 -0.54 8.28
CA ILE A 195 -3.66 -1.84 8.92
C ILE A 195 -3.82 -1.61 10.42
N SER A 196 -4.87 -2.16 11.01
CA SER A 196 -5.14 -2.08 12.44
C SER A 196 -5.49 -3.42 13.07
N SER A 197 -5.34 -3.50 14.39
CA SER A 197 -5.93 -4.57 15.20
C SER A 197 -7.46 -4.53 15.09
N LEU A 198 -8.13 -5.65 15.41
CA LEU A 198 -9.60 -5.74 15.32
C LEU A 198 -10.32 -4.72 16.21
N ASN A 199 -9.75 -4.42 17.39
CA ASN A 199 -10.24 -3.40 18.32
C ASN A 199 -9.80 -1.97 17.95
N ASN A 200 -9.04 -1.79 16.87
CA ASN A 200 -8.49 -0.51 16.39
C ASN A 200 -7.59 0.24 17.40
N GLU A 201 -7.09 -0.42 18.44
CA GLU A 201 -6.12 0.18 19.39
C GLU A 201 -4.78 0.51 18.73
N PHE A 202 -4.32 -0.37 17.84
CA PHE A 202 -3.07 -0.21 17.11
C PHE A 202 -3.38 -0.01 15.63
N ARG A 203 -2.83 1.05 15.03
CA ARG A 203 -3.06 1.37 13.62
C ARG A 203 -1.80 1.95 12.98
N LEU A 204 -1.41 1.37 11.85
CA LEU A 204 -0.30 1.82 11.03
C LEU A 204 -0.85 2.23 9.67
N LYS A 205 -0.41 3.39 9.16
CA LYS A 205 -0.93 4.00 7.94
C LYS A 205 0.20 4.41 7.00
N TYR A 206 -0.06 4.28 5.71
CA TYR A 206 0.77 4.82 4.63
C TYR A 206 -0.11 5.64 3.68
N PHE A 207 0.46 6.72 3.15
CA PHE A 207 -0.13 7.51 2.07
C PHE A 207 0.90 7.64 0.95
N GLY A 208 0.47 7.42 -0.29
CA GLY A 208 1.36 7.52 -1.45
C GLY A 208 0.66 7.33 -2.79
N PRO A 209 1.42 7.37 -3.89
CA PRO A 209 0.87 7.28 -5.24
C PRO A 209 0.51 5.84 -5.61
N VAL A 210 -0.56 5.66 -6.37
CA VAL A 210 -0.89 4.38 -7.01
C VAL A 210 0.22 4.00 -8.00
N MET A 211 0.71 2.76 -7.91
CA MET A 211 1.80 2.26 -8.74
C MET A 211 1.27 1.50 -9.95
N HIS A 212 2.10 1.29 -10.98
CA HIS A 212 1.75 0.36 -12.05
C HIS A 212 1.82 -1.09 -11.55
N ILE A 213 0.88 -1.94 -11.94
CA ILE A 213 0.75 -3.30 -11.39
C ILE A 213 1.91 -4.24 -11.71
N GLU A 214 2.66 -3.97 -12.78
CA GLU A 214 3.86 -4.75 -13.15
C GLU A 214 5.09 -4.44 -12.30
N GLU A 215 5.04 -3.43 -11.43
CA GLU A 215 6.16 -3.08 -10.57
C GLU A 215 6.47 -4.20 -9.57
N THR A 216 7.75 -4.55 -9.45
CA THR A 216 8.14 -5.68 -8.58
C THR A 216 8.05 -5.29 -7.11
N PRO A 217 7.64 -6.20 -6.21
CA PRO A 217 7.49 -5.88 -4.80
C PRO A 217 8.80 -5.38 -4.15
N VAL A 218 9.95 -5.93 -4.56
CA VAL A 218 11.28 -5.49 -4.12
C VAL A 218 11.54 -4.04 -4.53
N LYS A 219 11.27 -3.66 -5.78
CA LYS A 219 11.45 -2.29 -6.25
C LYS A 219 10.54 -1.33 -5.48
N ILE A 220 9.27 -1.69 -5.28
CA ILE A 220 8.30 -0.89 -4.52
C ILE A 220 8.78 -0.67 -3.07
N CYS A 221 9.29 -1.71 -2.42
CA CYS A 221 9.85 -1.61 -1.07
C CYS A 221 11.09 -0.70 -1.04
N GLN A 222 12.02 -0.86 -1.98
CA GLN A 222 13.27 -0.08 -2.03
C GLN A 222 13.01 1.42 -2.24
N ILE A 223 12.01 1.78 -3.04
CA ILE A 223 11.63 3.18 -3.26
C ILE A 223 10.74 3.76 -2.15
N GLY A 224 10.36 2.96 -1.15
CA GLY A 224 9.51 3.39 -0.03
C GLY A 224 8.08 3.72 -0.45
N ARG A 225 7.54 3.06 -1.50
CA ARG A 225 6.18 3.32 -2.01
C ARG A 225 5.14 2.29 -1.55
N CYS A 226 5.24 1.86 -0.30
CA CYS A 226 4.35 0.89 0.33
C CYS A 226 4.31 1.06 1.85
N LEU A 227 3.23 0.57 2.47
CA LEU A 227 3.22 0.31 3.90
C LEU A 227 4.13 -0.88 4.17
N THR A 228 5.10 -0.72 5.08
CA THR A 228 6.03 -1.79 5.47
C THR A 228 5.84 -2.10 6.94
N LEU A 229 5.58 -3.37 7.25
CA LEU A 229 5.46 -3.90 8.59
C LEU A 229 6.57 -4.93 8.85
N ASN A 230 7.23 -4.81 9.99
CA ASN A 230 8.09 -5.88 10.49
C ASN A 230 7.26 -6.97 11.20
N ARG A 231 7.93 -8.06 11.57
CA ARG A 231 7.31 -9.18 12.28
C ARG A 231 6.60 -8.74 13.56
N TYR A 232 7.27 -7.99 14.44
CA TYR A 232 6.73 -7.60 15.75
C TYR A 232 5.49 -6.72 15.64
N GLN A 233 5.47 -5.80 14.67
CA GLN A 233 4.30 -4.95 14.40
C GLN A 233 3.11 -5.79 13.99
N LEU A 234 3.32 -6.75 13.09
CA LEU A 234 2.24 -7.60 12.60
C LEU A 234 1.78 -8.61 13.65
N GLU A 235 2.69 -9.14 14.47
CA GLU A 235 2.37 -9.97 15.64
C GLU A 235 1.54 -9.19 16.67
N GLY A 236 1.93 -7.96 16.98
CA GLY A 236 1.17 -7.09 17.88
C GLY A 236 -0.25 -6.78 17.37
N LEU A 237 -0.39 -6.51 16.08
CA LEU A 237 -1.69 -6.24 15.45
C LEU A 237 -2.63 -7.46 15.44
N SER A 238 -2.07 -8.67 15.38
CA SER A 238 -2.80 -9.92 15.15
C SER A 238 -2.84 -10.87 16.35
N ASP A 239 -2.39 -10.41 17.53
CA ASP A 239 -2.15 -11.24 18.71
C ASP A 239 -1.36 -12.51 18.35
N ASN A 240 -0.10 -12.33 17.95
CA ASN A 240 0.80 -13.41 17.54
C ASN A 240 0.23 -14.24 16.37
N PHE A 241 -0.36 -13.57 15.39
CA PHE A 241 -0.97 -14.18 14.20
C PHE A 241 -2.14 -15.12 14.50
N LYS A 242 -2.81 -14.97 15.65
CA LYS A 242 -4.02 -15.75 16.00
C LYS A 242 -5.28 -15.14 15.40
N ASN A 243 -5.32 -13.81 15.31
CA ASN A 243 -6.48 -13.06 14.85
C ASN A 243 -6.26 -12.48 13.45
N ASN A 244 -7.37 -12.16 12.78
CA ASN A 244 -7.36 -11.32 11.59
C ASN A 244 -6.94 -9.89 11.96
N VAL A 245 -6.59 -9.11 10.94
CA VAL A 245 -6.34 -7.67 11.07
C VAL A 245 -7.24 -6.92 10.10
N ASN A 246 -7.56 -5.68 10.45
CA ASN A 246 -8.31 -4.77 9.61
C ASN A 246 -7.38 -4.10 8.59
N LEU A 247 -7.82 -4.05 7.34
CA LEU A 247 -7.20 -3.34 6.23
C LEU A 247 -8.18 -2.28 5.72
N ASP A 248 -7.81 -1.02 5.80
CA ASP A 248 -8.59 0.08 5.27
C ASP A 248 -7.87 0.75 4.10
N VAL A 249 -8.64 1.06 3.07
CA VAL A 249 -8.14 1.67 1.84
C VAL A 249 -9.05 2.80 1.39
N VAL A 250 -8.44 3.95 1.10
CA VAL A 250 -9.10 5.13 0.53
C VAL A 250 -8.32 5.56 -0.70
N VAL A 251 -8.99 5.84 -1.81
CA VAL A 251 -8.37 6.33 -3.04
C VAL A 251 -8.75 7.78 -3.27
N TYR A 252 -7.78 8.60 -3.68
CA TYR A 252 -7.92 10.02 -3.93
C TYR A 252 -7.63 10.31 -5.41
N SER A 253 -8.44 11.15 -6.05
CA SER A 253 -8.10 11.75 -7.34
C SER A 253 -7.04 12.84 -7.14
N GLU A 254 -6.32 13.21 -8.21
CA GLU A 254 -5.69 14.54 -8.21
C GLU A 254 -6.79 15.59 -8.33
N ASP A 255 -6.73 16.62 -7.49
CA ASP A 255 -7.56 17.83 -7.60
C ASP A 255 -7.18 18.66 -8.83
#